data_AF-A0A963C762-F1
#
_entry.id   AF-A0A963C762-F1
#
_cell.length_a   1.000
_cell.length_b   1.000
_cell.length_c   1.000
_cell.angle_alpha   90.00
_cell.angle_beta   90.00
_cell.angle_gamma   90.00
#
_symmetry.space_group_name_H-M   'P 1'
#
loop_
_entity.id
_entity.type
_entity.pdbx_description
1 polymer ?
#
loop_
_entity_poly.entity_id
_entity_poly.type
_entity_poly.pdbx_seq_one_letter_code
_entity_poly.pdbx_strand_id
1 'polypeptide(L)'
;MSKEQIAEMHQKSIDAAMKLTQMSLENSKRIMELQVETARTLFEESVKNARALSEAKDPQAALALRTQFAQETSSKMMEAMRQMADITAGAQAEFNRMLGQQMA
;
A
#
# COMPACT_ATOMS: atom_id res chain seq x y z
N MET A 1 -32.71 23.63 -19.13
CA MET A 1 -31.45 23.03 -19.59
C MET A 1 -31.53 22.82 -21.09
N SER A 2 -30.56 23.31 -21.86
CA SER A 2 -30.49 23.05 -23.31
C SER A 2 -29.99 21.62 -23.56
N LYS A 3 -30.26 21.07 -24.76
CA LYS A 3 -29.71 19.76 -25.18
C LYS A 3 -28.18 19.73 -25.10
N GLU A 4 -27.55 20.87 -25.35
CA GLU A 4 -26.10 21.09 -25.30
C GLU A 4 -25.56 20.99 -23.87
N GLN A 5 -26.25 21.59 -22.90
CA GLN A 5 -25.91 21.46 -21.47
C GLN A 5 -26.05 20.02 -20.96
N ILE A 6 -27.04 19.27 -21.46
CA ILE A 6 -27.23 17.85 -21.11
C ILE A 6 -26.08 17.02 -21.70
N ALA A 7 -25.71 17.23 -22.97
CA ALA A 7 -24.60 16.54 -23.61
C ALA A 7 -23.25 16.82 -22.91
N GLU A 8 -22.98 18.07 -22.54
CA GLU A 8 -21.78 18.47 -21.83
C GLU A 8 -21.69 17.84 -20.42
N MET A 9 -22.82 17.75 -19.71
CA MET A 9 -22.91 17.08 -18.42
C MET A 9 -22.63 15.58 -18.53
N HIS A 10 -23.15 14.90 -19.56
CA HIS A 10 -22.84 13.49 -19.81
C HIS A 10 -21.35 13.27 -20.08
N GLN A 11 -20.73 14.16 -20.87
CA GLN A 11 -19.29 14.08 -21.15
C GLN A 11 -18.44 14.26 -19.90
N LYS A 12 -18.74 15.28 -19.07
CA LYS A 12 -18.08 15.48 -17.76
C LYS A 12 -18.23 14.28 -16.82
N SER A 13 -19.36 13.59 -16.85
CA SER A 13 -19.59 12.38 -16.06
C SER A 13 -18.70 11.21 -16.52
N ILE A 14 -18.58 11.00 -17.84
CA ILE A 14 -17.70 9.96 -18.42
C ILE A 14 -16.24 10.26 -18.07
N ASP A 15 -15.80 11.50 -18.20
CA ASP A 15 -14.43 11.90 -17.87
C ASP A 15 -14.10 11.66 -16.39
N ALA A 16 -15.03 11.96 -15.48
CA ALA A 16 -14.86 11.63 -14.06
C ALA A 16 -14.83 10.12 -13.81
N ALA A 17 -15.67 9.33 -14.47
CA ALA A 17 -15.66 7.87 -14.34
C ALA A 17 -14.32 7.27 -14.82
N MET A 18 -13.76 7.78 -15.92
CA MET A 18 -12.44 7.36 -16.42
C MET A 18 -11.33 7.70 -15.42
N LYS A 19 -11.32 8.93 -14.90
CA LYS A 19 -10.33 9.35 -13.88
C LYS A 19 -10.42 8.51 -12.60
N LEU A 20 -11.63 8.22 -12.12
CA LEU A 20 -11.84 7.36 -10.96
C LEU A 20 -11.32 5.94 -11.19
N THR A 21 -11.55 5.40 -12.39
CA THR A 21 -11.04 4.07 -12.78
C THR A 21 -9.52 4.07 -12.82
N GLN A 22 -8.90 5.09 -13.40
CA GLN A 22 -7.44 5.22 -13.44
C GLN A 22 -6.85 5.31 -12.02
N MET A 23 -7.43 6.13 -11.15
CA MET A 23 -7.02 6.24 -9.75
C MET A 23 -7.16 4.91 -9.00
N SER A 24 -8.25 4.17 -9.22
CA SER A 24 -8.46 2.85 -8.61
C SER A 24 -7.41 1.83 -9.05
N LEU A 25 -7.05 1.82 -10.34
CA LEU A 25 -6.01 0.95 -10.89
C LEU A 25 -4.63 1.30 -10.32
N GLU A 26 -4.30 2.59 -10.24
CA GLU A 26 -3.02 3.03 -9.68
C GLU A 26 -2.89 2.67 -8.20
N ASN A 27 -3.93 2.92 -7.39
CA ASN A 27 -3.92 2.53 -5.98
C ASN A 27 -3.81 1.01 -5.82
N SER A 28 -4.53 0.23 -6.63
CA SER A 28 -4.42 -1.24 -6.62
C SER A 28 -2.99 -1.70 -6.93
N LYS A 29 -2.33 -1.06 -7.91
CA LYS A 29 -0.92 -1.34 -8.23
C LYS A 29 0.00 -1.04 -7.04
N ARG A 30 -0.14 0.12 -6.41
CA ARG A 30 0.67 0.51 -5.24
C ARG A 30 0.48 -0.46 -4.06
N ILE A 31 -0.75 -0.88 -3.80
CA ILE A 31 -1.07 -1.89 -2.77
C ILE A 31 -0.39 -3.22 -3.09
N MET A 32 -0.46 -3.67 -4.33
CA MET A 32 0.18 -4.92 -4.77
C MET A 32 1.71 -4.83 -4.65
N GLU A 33 2.31 -3.71 -5.06
CA GLU A 33 3.75 -3.45 -4.90
C GLU A 33 4.16 -3.52 -3.42
N LEU A 34 3.41 -2.88 -2.53
CA LEU A 34 3.63 -2.93 -1.09
C LEU A 34 3.56 -4.37 -0.54
N GLN A 35 2.57 -5.16 -0.96
CA GLN A 35 2.42 -6.55 -0.54
C GLN A 35 3.60 -7.41 -0.99
N VAL A 36 4.04 -7.26 -2.24
CA VAL A 36 5.17 -8.00 -2.80
C VAL A 36 6.48 -7.60 -2.11
N GLU A 37 6.71 -6.31 -1.90
CA GLU A 37 7.90 -5.82 -1.20
C GLU A 37 7.95 -6.32 0.24
N THR A 38 6.82 -6.27 0.95
CA THR A 38 6.71 -6.79 2.32
C THR A 38 7.01 -8.29 2.36
N ALA A 39 6.41 -9.07 1.45
CA ALA A 39 6.62 -10.51 1.38
C ALA A 39 8.08 -10.87 1.06
N ARG A 40 8.68 -10.21 0.07
CA ARG A 40 10.09 -10.37 -0.29
C ARG A 40 11.01 -10.07 0.90
N THR A 41 10.75 -8.95 1.57
CA THR A 41 11.54 -8.51 2.71
C THR A 41 11.45 -9.50 3.88
N LEU A 42 10.26 -9.97 4.22
CA LEU A 42 10.07 -10.98 5.27
C LEU A 42 10.73 -12.32 4.92
N PHE A 43 10.72 -12.71 3.65
CA PHE A 43 11.40 -13.91 3.18
C PHE A 43 12.93 -13.78 3.32
N GLU A 44 13.51 -12.66 2.88
CA GLU A 44 14.95 -12.39 3.02
C GLU A 44 15.39 -12.43 4.49
N GLU A 45 14.63 -11.81 5.41
CA GLU A 45 14.93 -11.88 6.85
C GLU A 45 14.79 -13.29 7.42
N SER A 46 13.79 -14.05 6.96
CA SER A 46 13.60 -15.43 7.41
C SER A 46 14.80 -16.30 7.04
N VAL A 47 15.35 -16.13 5.84
CA VAL A 47 16.56 -16.84 5.40
C VAL A 47 17.79 -16.42 6.20
N LYS A 48 17.98 -15.11 6.43
CA LYS A 48 19.09 -14.61 7.27
C LYS A 48 19.01 -15.15 8.68
N ASN A 49 17.83 -15.11 9.30
CA ASN A 49 17.62 -15.61 10.65
C ASN A 49 17.82 -17.13 10.73
N ALA A 50 17.34 -17.91 9.75
CA ALA A 50 17.57 -19.35 9.70
C ALA A 50 19.07 -19.69 9.61
N ARG A 51 19.84 -18.95 8.80
CA ARG A 51 21.29 -19.07 8.73
C ARG A 51 21.96 -18.73 10.07
N ALA A 52 21.63 -17.58 10.65
CA ALA A 52 22.21 -17.15 11.92
C ALA A 52 21.92 -18.15 13.05
N LEU A 53 20.70 -18.72 13.07
CA LEU A 53 20.33 -19.75 14.03
C LEU A 53 21.12 -21.05 13.84
N SER A 54 21.40 -21.45 12.60
CA SER A 54 22.24 -22.62 12.29
C SER A 54 23.70 -22.45 12.71
N GLU A 55 24.18 -21.21 12.81
CA GLU A 55 25.53 -20.85 13.20
C GLU A 55 25.65 -20.52 14.71
N ALA A 56 24.52 -20.53 15.44
CA ALA A 56 24.49 -20.22 16.86
C ALA A 56 25.24 -21.27 17.69
N LYS A 57 26.17 -20.81 18.52
CA LYS A 57 27.08 -21.68 19.29
C LYS A 57 26.51 -22.11 20.64
N ASP A 58 25.50 -21.40 21.13
CA ASP A 58 24.86 -21.67 22.41
C ASP A 58 23.36 -21.28 22.40
N PRO A 59 22.56 -21.81 23.34
CA PRO A 59 21.13 -21.53 23.41
C PRO A 59 20.78 -20.07 23.71
N GLN A 60 21.66 -19.30 24.35
CA GLN A 60 21.40 -17.90 24.71
C GLN A 60 21.49 -17.00 23.47
N ALA A 61 22.49 -17.23 22.62
CA ALA A 61 22.60 -16.61 21.31
C ALA A 61 21.38 -16.95 20.42
N ALA A 62 20.93 -18.21 20.43
CA ALA A 62 19.74 -18.63 19.70
C ALA A 62 18.45 -17.92 20.18
N LEU A 63 18.29 -17.74 21.49
CA LEU A 63 17.16 -16.99 22.06
C LEU A 63 17.22 -15.51 21.68
N ALA A 64 18.40 -14.88 21.73
CA ALA A 64 18.58 -13.49 21.32
C ALA A 64 18.18 -13.27 19.85
N LEU A 65 18.63 -14.16 18.95
CA LEU A 65 18.25 -14.14 17.53
C LEU A 65 16.73 -14.26 17.32
N ARG A 66 16.06 -15.14 18.08
CA ARG A 66 14.59 -15.25 18.04
C ARG A 66 13.88 -13.98 18.49
N THR A 67 14.35 -13.35 19.56
CA THR A 67 13.79 -12.08 20.04
C THR A 67 13.98 -10.97 19.01
N GLN A 68 15.19 -10.85 18.44
CA GLN A 68 15.48 -9.87 17.41
C GLN A 68 14.59 -10.07 16.18
N PHE A 69 14.49 -11.30 15.67
CA PHE A 69 13.64 -11.62 14.53
C PHE A 69 12.17 -11.26 14.76
N ALA A 70 11.64 -11.52 15.97
CA ALA A 70 10.26 -11.14 16.32
C ALA A 70 10.07 -9.61 16.35
N GLN A 71 11.04 -8.87 16.91
CA GLN A 71 11.01 -7.41 16.94
C GLN A 71 11.06 -6.80 15.53
N GLU A 72 11.99 -7.28 14.68
CA GLU A 72 12.15 -6.80 13.31
C GLU A 72 10.91 -7.10 12.46
N THR A 73 10.36 -8.32 12.58
CA THR A 73 9.13 -8.70 11.88
C THR A 73 7.95 -7.82 12.29
N SER A 74 7.81 -7.54 13.59
CA SER A 74 6.75 -6.66 14.11
C SER A 74 6.90 -5.23 13.59
N SER A 75 8.13 -4.69 13.61
CA SER A 75 8.42 -3.33 13.10
C SER A 75 8.08 -3.21 11.61
N LYS A 76 8.47 -4.20 10.79
CA LYS A 76 8.17 -4.19 9.35
C LYS A 76 6.67 -4.31 9.06
N MET A 77 5.95 -5.10 9.84
CA MET A 77 4.49 -5.19 9.71
C MET A 77 3.82 -3.84 10.03
N MET A 78 4.24 -3.16 11.09
CA MET A 78 3.72 -1.82 11.42
C MET A 78 4.02 -0.80 10.33
N GLU A 79 5.22 -0.85 9.74
CA GLU A 79 5.56 0.04 8.63
C GLU A 79 4.71 -0.24 7.39
N ALA A 80 4.48 -1.52 7.04
CA ALA A 80 3.59 -1.88 5.94
C ALA A 80 2.14 -1.41 6.19
N MET A 81 1.64 -1.50 7.43
CA MET A 81 0.33 -0.95 7.81
C MET A 81 0.28 0.58 7.64
N ARG A 82 1.36 1.29 8.01
CA ARG A 82 1.44 2.74 7.84
C ARG A 82 1.43 3.13 6.36
N GLN A 83 2.24 2.46 5.54
CA GLN A 83 2.28 2.71 4.09
C GLN A 83 0.92 2.42 3.42
N MET A 84 0.21 1.39 3.86
CA MET A 84 -1.15 1.11 3.39
C MET A 84 -2.14 2.23 3.77
N ALA A 85 -2.04 2.76 4.99
CA ALA A 85 -2.85 3.89 5.43
C ALA A 85 -2.56 5.14 4.61
N ASP A 86 -1.28 5.40 4.28
CA ASP A 86 -0.87 6.53 3.45
C ASP A 86 -1.40 6.43 2.02
N ILE A 87 -1.38 5.24 1.40
CA ILE A 87 -1.99 5.01 0.09
C ILE A 87 -3.49 5.33 0.15
N THR A 88 -4.18 4.85 1.17
CA THR A 88 -5.62 5.05 1.34
C THR A 88 -5.97 6.53 1.57
N ALA A 89 -5.20 7.21 2.42
CA ALA A 89 -5.38 8.64 2.69
C ALA A 89 -5.13 9.49 1.44
N GLY A 90 -4.10 9.16 0.65
CA GLY A 90 -3.82 9.79 -0.63
C GLY A 90 -4.97 9.62 -1.63
N ALA A 91 -5.51 8.41 -1.75
CA ALA A 91 -6.66 8.11 -2.59
C ALA A 91 -7.90 8.93 -2.20
N GLN A 92 -8.17 9.05 -0.89
CA GLN A 92 -9.29 9.85 -0.37
C GLN A 92 -9.12 11.35 -0.69
N ALA A 93 -7.89 11.88 -0.52
CA ALA A 93 -7.59 13.27 -0.83
C ALA A 93 -7.80 13.58 -2.33
N GLU A 94 -7.34 12.68 -3.21
CA GLU A 94 -7.50 12.83 -4.66
C GLU A 94 -8.96 12.70 -5.09
N PHE A 95 -9.72 11.78 -4.49
CA PHE A 95 -11.16 11.66 -4.69
C PHE A 95 -11.90 12.95 -4.32
N ASN A 96 -11.64 13.52 -3.14
CA ASN A 96 -12.25 14.77 -2.70
C ASN A 96 -11.93 15.94 -3.63
N ARG A 97 -10.69 15.99 -4.15
CA ARG A 97 -10.27 16.99 -5.13
C ARG A 97 -11.08 16.88 -6.43
N MET A 98 -11.30 15.67 -6.93
CA MET A 98 -12.10 15.44 -8.14
C MET A 98 -13.56 15.86 -7.95
N LEU A 99 -14.17 15.56 -6.80
CA LEU A 99 -15.52 16.03 -6.47
C LEU A 99 -15.59 17.55 -6.44
N GLY A 100 -14.61 18.22 -5.84
CA GLY A 100 -14.53 19.68 -5.84
C GLY A 100 -14.46 20.29 -7.25
N GLN A 101 -13.79 19.62 -8.20
CA GLN A 101 -13.72 20.06 -9.60
C GLN A 101 -15.01 19.84 -10.39
N GLN A 102 -15.83 18.84 -10.03
CA GLN A 102 -17.11 18.58 -10.71
C GLN A 102 -18.21 19.56 -10.29
N MET A 103 -18.11 20.09 -9.07
CA MET A 103 -19.09 21.02 -8.48
C MET A 103 -18.79 22.49 -8.80
N ALA A 104 -17.60 22.79 -9.34
CA ALA A 104 -17.16 24.11 -9.80
C ALA A 104 -17.45 24.29 -11.30
#